data_AF-A0A7J2H7E6-F1
#
_entry.id   AF-A0A7J2H7E6-F1
#
_cell.length_a   1.000
_cell.length_b   1.000
_cell.length_c   1.000
_cell.angle_alpha   90.00
_cell.angle_beta   90.00
_cell.angle_gamma   90.00
#
_symmetry.space_group_name_H-M   'P 1'
#
loop_
_entity.id
_entity.type
_entity.pdbx_description
1 polymer ?
#
loop_
_entity_poly.entity_id
_entity_poly.type
_entity_poly.pdbx_seq_one_letter_code
_entity_poly.pdbx_strand_id
1 'polypeptide(L)'
;MLKYKEDWHRARELLAAWWEGELGHPLVQVVAPKHGASYWKPYDYWDFCRNPEYPEKAVESFERWCSKTFFGGVAYPNLWVNFGPGILAAFLGIEPVFTSDTMWFGSQRCKGSMSLKEIAEVELDRGNIWWRRVVKATRVSVSRHSRRFIVGMTDIGGVLDVIASLRGTVELLKDLY
;
A
#
# COMPACT_ATOMS: atom_id res chain seq x y z
N MET A 1 -21.67 0.15 -10.06
CA MET A 1 -21.58 1.54 -9.56
C MET A 1 -20.76 1.61 -8.27
N LEU A 2 -19.92 2.64 -8.16
CA LEU A 2 -19.10 2.94 -6.98
C LEU A 2 -19.56 4.29 -6.41
N LYS A 3 -19.83 4.37 -5.09
CA LYS A 3 -20.53 5.52 -4.46
C LYS A 3 -19.90 6.89 -4.77
N TYR A 4 -18.57 6.97 -4.81
CA TYR A 4 -17.85 8.23 -5.04
C TYR A 4 -17.34 8.40 -6.47
N LYS A 5 -17.70 7.48 -7.38
CA LYS A 5 -17.29 7.47 -8.79
C LYS A 5 -18.41 6.87 -9.63
N GLU A 6 -19.33 7.71 -10.08
CA GLU A 6 -20.54 7.28 -10.80
C GLU A 6 -20.21 6.55 -12.11
N ASP A 7 -19.25 7.07 -12.86
CA ASP A 7 -18.72 6.53 -14.11
C ASP A 7 -17.61 5.48 -13.90
N TRP A 8 -17.61 4.78 -12.75
CA TRP A 8 -16.60 3.77 -12.41
C TRP A 8 -16.41 2.68 -13.49
N HIS A 9 -17.49 2.22 -14.11
CA HIS A 9 -17.40 1.19 -15.15
C HIS A 9 -16.53 1.66 -16.33
N ARG A 10 -16.78 2.89 -16.81
CA ARG A 10 -16.01 3.51 -17.88
C ARG A 10 -14.56 3.76 -17.47
N ALA A 11 -14.33 4.28 -16.25
CA ALA A 11 -12.98 4.50 -15.75
C ALA A 11 -12.16 3.20 -15.68
N ARG A 12 -12.79 2.10 -15.22
CA ARG A 12 -12.17 0.77 -15.16
C ARG A 12 -11.81 0.23 -16.55
N GLU A 13 -12.71 0.37 -17.53
CA GLU A 13 -12.47 -0.06 -18.91
C GLU A 13 -11.31 0.72 -19.55
N LEU A 14 -11.27 2.04 -19.36
CA LEU A 14 -10.17 2.87 -19.83
C LEU A 14 -8.84 2.49 -19.19
N LEU A 15 -8.82 2.26 -17.87
CA LEU A 15 -7.63 1.80 -17.15
C LEU A 15 -7.13 0.46 -17.69
N ALA A 16 -8.02 -0.48 -17.96
CA ALA A 16 -7.67 -1.77 -18.55
C ALA A 16 -7.11 -1.62 -19.97
N ALA A 17 -7.80 -0.88 -20.84
CA ALA A 17 -7.33 -0.64 -22.21
C ALA A 17 -5.97 0.08 -22.25
N TRP A 18 -5.72 1.01 -21.34
CA TRP A 18 -4.41 1.65 -21.22
C TRP A 18 -3.32 0.68 -20.78
N TRP A 19 -3.63 -0.21 -19.83
CA TRP A 19 -2.69 -1.23 -19.37
C TRP A 19 -2.31 -2.22 -20.47
N GLU A 20 -3.26 -2.57 -21.33
CA GLU A 20 -3.04 -3.43 -22.51
C GLU A 20 -2.44 -2.69 -23.72
N GLY A 21 -2.17 -1.38 -23.60
CA GLY A 21 -1.58 -0.57 -24.68
C GLY A 21 -2.54 -0.27 -25.83
N GLU A 22 -3.85 -0.43 -25.64
CA GLU A 22 -4.88 -0.25 -26.68
C GLU A 22 -5.23 1.23 -26.92
N LEU A 23 -4.83 2.13 -26.02
CA LEU A 23 -5.13 3.55 -26.13
C LEU A 23 -3.97 4.34 -26.78
N GLY A 24 -4.31 5.11 -27.81
CA GLY A 24 -3.38 6.06 -28.45
C GLY A 24 -3.21 7.39 -27.70
N HIS A 25 -3.75 7.51 -26.48
CA HIS A 25 -3.71 8.74 -25.69
C HIS A 25 -3.48 8.44 -24.20
N PRO A 26 -2.88 9.38 -23.44
CA PRO A 26 -2.71 9.21 -22.02
C PRO A 26 -4.06 9.21 -21.27
N LEU A 27 -4.06 8.64 -20.08
CA LEU A 27 -5.14 8.80 -19.11
C LEU A 27 -4.81 9.90 -18.12
N VAL A 28 -5.83 10.59 -17.62
CA VAL A 28 -5.70 11.64 -16.60
C VAL A 28 -6.48 11.24 -15.36
N GLN A 29 -5.84 11.39 -14.20
CA GLN A 29 -6.47 11.24 -12.90
C GLN A 29 -6.51 12.59 -12.20
N VAL A 30 -7.71 13.03 -11.80
CA VAL A 30 -7.90 14.27 -11.03
C VAL A 30 -8.49 13.91 -9.68
N VAL A 31 -7.77 14.22 -8.61
CA VAL A 31 -8.23 14.08 -7.23
C VAL A 31 -8.25 15.46 -6.61
N ALA A 32 -9.44 15.99 -6.39
CA ALA A 32 -9.63 17.38 -5.94
C ALA A 32 -10.75 17.46 -4.90
N PRO A 33 -10.88 18.55 -4.12
CA PRO A 33 -12.08 18.77 -3.34
C PRO A 33 -13.33 18.83 -4.23
N LYS A 34 -14.46 18.33 -3.72
CA LYS A 34 -15.77 18.59 -4.34
C LYS A 34 -16.08 20.08 -4.30
N HIS A 35 -16.83 20.56 -5.28
CA HIS A 35 -17.34 21.92 -5.28
C HIS A 35 -18.11 22.21 -3.99
N GLY A 36 -17.82 23.34 -3.35
CA GLY A 36 -18.45 23.74 -2.07
C GLY A 36 -17.93 23.00 -0.83
N ALA A 37 -16.87 22.19 -0.92
CA ALA A 37 -16.26 21.58 0.26
C ALA A 37 -15.60 22.66 1.15
N SER A 38 -16.14 22.87 2.35
CA SER A 38 -15.66 23.88 3.31
C SER A 38 -14.26 23.61 3.86
N TYR A 39 -13.86 22.33 3.92
CA TYR A 39 -12.52 21.90 4.33
C TYR A 39 -12.18 20.57 3.69
N TRP A 40 -11.04 20.54 2.99
CA TRP A 40 -10.49 19.35 2.35
C TRP A 40 -8.97 19.33 2.56
N LYS A 41 -8.45 18.21 3.04
CA LYS A 41 -7.02 17.93 3.11
C LYS A 41 -6.73 16.59 2.44
N PRO A 42 -5.51 16.36 1.93
CA PRO A 42 -5.12 15.04 1.46
C PRO A 42 -5.32 13.97 2.53
N TYR A 43 -5.70 12.77 2.12
CA TYR A 43 -5.70 11.58 2.98
C TYR A 43 -4.27 11.24 3.38
N ASP A 44 -4.08 10.82 4.62
CA ASP A 44 -2.79 10.33 5.09
C ASP A 44 -2.63 8.87 4.70
N TYR A 45 -1.84 8.62 3.65
CA TYR A 45 -1.55 7.27 3.18
C TYR A 45 -0.80 6.40 4.20
N TRP A 46 -0.34 6.96 5.32
CA TRP A 46 0.33 6.24 6.39
C TRP A 46 -0.57 5.94 7.60
N ASP A 47 -1.89 6.21 7.53
CA ASP A 47 -2.82 5.97 8.65
C ASP A 47 -2.75 4.53 9.19
N PHE A 48 -2.57 3.54 8.32
CA PHE A 48 -2.37 2.13 8.71
C PHE A 48 -1.05 1.91 9.48
N CYS A 49 0.03 2.58 9.11
CA CYS A 49 1.31 2.50 9.81
C CYS A 49 1.31 3.27 11.13
N ARG A 50 0.57 4.39 11.23
CA ARG A 50 0.42 5.16 12.47
C ARG A 50 -0.39 4.42 13.52
N ASN A 51 -1.39 3.65 13.10
CA ASN A 51 -2.31 2.95 14.00
C ASN A 51 -2.51 1.48 13.54
N PRO A 52 -1.46 0.65 13.52
CA PRO A 52 -1.52 -0.69 12.93
C PRO A 52 -2.46 -1.64 13.66
N GLU A 53 -2.76 -1.37 14.93
CA GLU A 53 -3.70 -2.15 15.73
C GLU A 53 -5.17 -1.78 15.47
N TYR A 54 -5.43 -0.60 14.88
CA TYR A 54 -6.78 -0.02 14.72
C TYR A 54 -7.06 0.36 13.25
N PRO A 55 -7.04 -0.61 12.31
CA PRO A 55 -7.27 -0.34 10.88
C PRO A 55 -8.63 0.31 10.58
N GLU A 56 -9.60 0.16 11.47
CA GLU A 56 -10.91 0.82 11.37
C GLU A 56 -10.79 2.34 11.27
N LYS A 57 -9.83 2.94 11.98
CA LYS A 57 -9.58 4.39 11.96
C LYS A 57 -9.11 4.86 10.58
N ALA A 58 -8.21 4.12 9.95
CA ALA A 58 -7.72 4.41 8.61
C ALA A 58 -8.84 4.34 7.57
N VAL A 59 -9.68 3.29 7.65
CA VAL A 59 -10.85 3.12 6.77
C VAL A 59 -11.85 4.27 6.94
N GLU A 60 -12.17 4.65 8.18
CA GLU A 60 -13.10 5.75 8.47
C GLU A 60 -12.55 7.12 8.01
N SER A 61 -11.26 7.35 8.22
CA SER A 61 -10.53 8.53 7.73
C SER A 61 -10.60 8.62 6.20
N PHE A 62 -10.35 7.50 5.52
CA PHE A 62 -10.42 7.41 4.07
C PHE A 62 -11.84 7.62 3.52
N GLU A 63 -12.86 7.00 4.11
CA GLU A 63 -14.25 7.18 3.68
C GLU A 63 -14.71 8.63 3.86
N ARG A 64 -14.33 9.27 4.98
CA ARG A 64 -14.61 10.69 5.22
C ARG A 64 -13.94 11.57 4.18
N TRP A 65 -12.69 11.29 3.83
CA TRP A 65 -11.99 11.97 2.75
C TRP A 65 -12.69 11.78 1.41
N CYS A 66 -13.06 10.55 1.04
CA CYS A 66 -13.78 10.25 -0.20
C CYS A 66 -15.11 11.02 -0.31
N SER A 67 -15.84 11.18 0.80
CA SER A 67 -17.12 11.92 0.80
C SER A 67 -16.98 13.37 0.31
N LYS A 68 -15.82 13.98 0.52
CA LYS A 68 -15.48 15.36 0.15
C LYS A 68 -14.59 15.47 -1.10
N THR A 69 -14.25 14.35 -1.71
CA THR A 69 -13.30 14.28 -2.83
C THR A 69 -14.03 14.05 -4.14
N PHE A 70 -13.66 14.84 -5.14
CA PHE A 70 -13.99 14.66 -6.54
C PHE A 70 -12.94 13.78 -7.21
N PHE A 71 -13.39 12.72 -7.89
CA PHE A 71 -12.57 11.76 -8.62
C PHE A 71 -12.82 11.91 -10.12
N GLY A 72 -12.10 12.85 -10.75
CA GLY A 72 -12.21 13.20 -12.17
C GLY A 72 -11.31 12.36 -13.08
N GLY A 73 -11.67 12.30 -14.36
CA GLY A 73 -11.00 11.43 -15.33
C GLY A 73 -11.12 9.96 -14.94
N VAL A 74 -10.00 9.23 -14.93
CA VAL A 74 -9.95 7.81 -14.47
C VAL A 74 -9.58 7.67 -12.99
N ALA A 75 -9.57 8.76 -12.22
CA ALA A 75 -9.36 8.68 -10.78
C ALA A 75 -10.52 7.93 -10.11
N TYR A 76 -10.23 7.22 -9.02
CA TYR A 76 -11.21 6.48 -8.25
C TYR A 76 -10.78 6.41 -6.78
N PRO A 77 -11.72 6.18 -5.84
CA PRO A 77 -11.39 5.99 -4.43
C PRO A 77 -10.65 4.65 -4.22
N ASN A 78 -9.32 4.69 -4.29
CA ASN A 78 -8.41 3.57 -4.04
C ASN A 78 -7.89 3.61 -2.59
N LEU A 79 -8.42 2.76 -1.71
CA LEU A 79 -7.88 2.58 -0.37
C LEU A 79 -6.65 1.67 -0.45
N TRP A 80 -5.47 2.28 -0.48
CA TRP A 80 -4.22 1.55 -0.39
C TRP A 80 -3.96 1.11 1.06
N VAL A 81 -3.93 -0.21 1.30
CA VAL A 81 -3.55 -0.79 2.60
C VAL A 81 -2.02 -0.71 2.77
N ASN A 82 -1.51 0.52 2.87
CA ASN A 82 -0.10 0.82 2.84
C ASN A 82 0.56 0.46 4.18
N PHE A 83 1.53 -0.47 4.14
CA PHE A 83 2.41 -0.80 5.26
C PHE A 83 3.88 -0.50 4.96
N GLY A 84 4.16 0.25 3.90
CA GLY A 84 5.51 0.55 3.43
C GLY A 84 5.92 -0.24 2.19
N PRO A 85 6.98 0.22 1.51
CA PRO A 85 7.51 -0.41 0.31
C PRO A 85 8.41 -1.60 0.66
N GLY A 86 7.84 -2.82 0.71
CA GLY A 86 8.62 -4.02 1.02
C GLY A 86 8.28 -4.69 2.34
N ILE A 87 7.01 -4.64 2.77
CA ILE A 87 6.56 -5.24 4.04
C ILE A 87 6.84 -6.76 4.14
N LEU A 88 7.11 -7.43 3.02
CA LEU A 88 7.52 -8.83 3.00
C LEU A 88 8.79 -9.07 3.84
N ALA A 89 9.75 -8.14 3.84
CA ALA A 89 10.93 -8.26 4.70
C ALA A 89 10.54 -8.35 6.18
N ALA A 90 9.50 -7.62 6.61
CA ALA A 90 9.02 -7.71 7.98
C ALA A 90 8.28 -9.01 8.28
N PHE A 91 7.57 -9.56 7.29
CA PHE A 91 6.97 -10.88 7.43
C PHE A 91 8.03 -11.99 7.59
N LEU A 92 9.21 -11.78 7.02
CA LEU A 92 10.37 -12.68 7.07
C LEU A 92 11.31 -12.40 8.25
N GLY A 93 10.91 -11.53 9.19
CA GLY A 93 11.59 -11.37 10.47
C GLY A 93 12.42 -10.11 10.63
N ILE A 94 12.41 -9.18 9.66
CA ILE A 94 12.99 -7.85 9.88
C ILE A 94 12.04 -7.00 10.71
N GLU A 95 12.55 -6.35 11.75
CA GLU A 95 11.76 -5.35 12.46
C GLU A 95 11.76 -4.03 11.65
N PRO A 96 10.60 -3.57 11.16
CA PRO A 96 10.53 -2.36 10.38
C PRO A 96 10.53 -1.11 11.28
N VAL A 97 11.04 0.00 10.75
CA VAL A 97 11.09 1.27 11.46
C VAL A 97 10.19 2.28 10.75
N PHE A 98 9.07 2.63 11.38
CA PHE A 98 8.21 3.69 10.88
C PHE A 98 8.73 5.07 11.29
N THR A 99 8.94 5.94 10.31
CA THR A 99 9.06 7.39 10.50
C THR A 99 7.77 8.08 10.10
N SER A 100 7.64 9.38 10.39
CA SER A 100 6.40 10.13 10.14
C SER A 100 5.85 10.06 8.71
N ASP A 101 6.70 9.69 7.76
CA ASP A 101 6.52 9.76 6.32
C ASP A 101 6.88 8.49 5.55
N THR A 102 7.39 7.44 6.22
CA THR A 102 7.77 6.18 5.55
C THR A 102 8.03 5.02 6.53
N MET A 103 7.96 3.79 6.03
CA MET A 103 8.34 2.57 6.76
C MET A 103 9.62 1.99 6.16
N TRP A 104 10.64 1.76 6.98
CA TRP A 104 11.94 1.24 6.56
C TRP A 104 12.12 -0.24 6.93
N PHE A 105 12.62 -1.04 5.98
CA PHE A 105 12.87 -2.47 6.14
C PHE A 105 14.36 -2.87 6.00
N GLY A 106 15.26 -1.91 5.78
CA GLY A 106 16.69 -2.17 5.58
C GLY A 106 17.52 -0.90 5.80
N SER A 107 18.82 -0.95 5.48
CA SER A 107 19.82 0.14 5.63
C SER A 107 20.29 0.42 7.07
N GLN A 108 20.87 1.60 7.34
CA GLN A 108 21.38 2.03 8.66
C GLN A 108 20.33 1.98 9.77
N ARG A 109 19.03 1.90 9.44
CA ARG A 109 17.92 1.93 10.41
C ARG A 109 17.51 0.54 10.92
N CYS A 110 17.70 -0.50 10.11
CA CYS A 110 17.25 -1.87 10.37
C CYS A 110 18.01 -2.85 9.46
N LYS A 111 19.34 -2.85 9.56
CA LYS A 111 20.21 -3.67 8.70
C LYS A 111 20.01 -5.15 9.01
N GLY A 112 19.49 -5.92 8.05
CA GLY A 112 19.49 -7.37 8.13
C GLY A 112 20.90 -7.95 8.13
N SER A 113 21.05 -9.08 8.81
CA SER A 113 22.33 -9.77 9.01
C SER A 113 22.28 -11.25 8.62
N MET A 114 21.19 -11.70 7.99
CA MET A 114 21.05 -13.09 7.59
C MET A 114 22.12 -13.47 6.58
N SER A 115 22.63 -14.70 6.68
CA SER A 115 23.45 -15.35 5.67
C SER A 115 22.61 -15.81 4.48
N LEU A 116 23.24 -16.08 3.34
CA LEU A 116 22.54 -16.62 2.16
C LEU A 116 21.85 -17.95 2.47
N LYS A 117 22.41 -18.78 3.36
CA LYS A 117 21.80 -20.03 3.78
C LYS A 117 20.52 -19.78 4.57
N GLU A 118 20.55 -18.88 5.56
CA GLU A 118 19.36 -18.51 6.34
C GLU A 118 18.28 -17.90 5.43
N ILE A 119 18.66 -17.09 4.44
CA ILE A 119 17.72 -16.52 3.46
C ILE A 119 17.12 -17.60 2.57
N ALA A 120 17.87 -18.62 2.18
CA ALA A 120 17.36 -19.73 1.37
C ALA A 120 16.37 -20.63 2.14
N GLU A 121 16.48 -20.67 3.47
CA GLU A 121 15.67 -21.49 4.37
C GLU A 121 14.53 -20.68 5.04
N VAL A 122 14.47 -19.36 4.85
CA VAL A 122 13.45 -18.52 5.49
C VAL A 122 12.06 -18.80 4.93
N GLU A 123 11.11 -18.99 5.83
CA GLU A 123 9.71 -19.21 5.48
C GLU A 123 8.81 -18.12 6.06
N LEU A 124 7.66 -17.90 5.42
CA LEU A 124 6.65 -16.98 5.91
C LEU A 124 6.04 -17.49 7.23
N ASP A 125 6.27 -16.76 8.32
CA ASP A 125 5.58 -16.99 9.58
C ASP A 125 4.22 -16.27 9.62
N ARG A 126 3.12 -17.03 9.56
CA ARG A 126 1.75 -16.46 9.72
C ARG A 126 1.46 -16.00 11.16
N GLY A 127 2.29 -16.39 12.11
CA GLY A 127 2.38 -15.89 13.47
C GLY A 127 3.17 -14.57 13.59
N ASN A 128 3.74 -14.05 12.51
CA ASN A 128 4.41 -12.76 12.52
C ASN A 128 3.41 -11.63 12.81
N ILE A 129 3.81 -10.67 13.66
CA ILE A 129 2.93 -9.57 14.07
C ILE A 129 2.54 -8.66 12.91
N TRP A 130 3.47 -8.37 12.00
CA TRP A 130 3.24 -7.54 10.81
C TRP A 130 2.36 -8.26 9.80
N TRP A 131 2.55 -9.57 9.61
CA TRP A 131 1.63 -10.38 8.82
C TRP A 131 0.19 -10.28 9.34
N ARG A 132 -0.01 -10.50 10.65
CA ARG A 132 -1.34 -10.42 11.26
C ARG A 132 -1.95 -9.02 11.12
N ARG A 133 -1.17 -7.96 11.30
CA ARG A 133 -1.61 -6.56 11.13
C ARG A 133 -2.10 -6.29 9.71
N VAL A 134 -1.32 -6.67 8.69
CA VAL A 134 -1.70 -6.48 7.28
C VAL A 134 -2.95 -7.29 6.92
N VAL A 135 -3.02 -8.56 7.35
CA VAL A 135 -4.19 -9.41 7.12
C VAL A 135 -5.43 -8.82 7.79
N LYS A 136 -5.32 -8.36 9.05
CA LYS A 136 -6.41 -7.70 9.78
C LYS A 136 -6.85 -6.43 9.04
N ALA A 137 -5.93 -5.55 8.68
CA ALA A 137 -6.21 -4.31 7.98
C ALA A 137 -6.91 -4.53 6.63
N THR A 138 -6.45 -5.52 5.87
CA THR A 138 -7.05 -5.91 4.60
C THR A 138 -8.47 -6.45 4.80
N ARG A 139 -8.67 -7.37 5.76
CA ARG A 139 -10.00 -7.92 6.09
C ARG A 139 -10.98 -6.84 6.52
N VAL A 140 -10.56 -5.92 7.38
CA VAL A 140 -11.38 -4.79 7.83
C VAL A 140 -11.74 -3.89 6.65
N SER A 141 -10.76 -3.54 5.80
CA SER A 141 -10.97 -2.72 4.61
C SER A 141 -11.98 -3.35 3.65
N VAL A 142 -11.84 -4.66 3.38
CA VAL A 142 -12.80 -5.41 2.56
C VAL A 142 -14.17 -5.45 3.22
N SER A 143 -14.29 -5.82 4.49
CA SER A 143 -15.61 -5.89 5.16
C SER A 143 -16.38 -4.57 5.14
N ARG A 144 -15.68 -3.43 5.14
CA ARG A 144 -16.25 -2.08 5.17
C ARG A 144 -16.42 -1.45 3.79
N HIS A 145 -15.84 -2.02 2.72
CA HIS A 145 -15.78 -1.36 1.41
C HIS A 145 -17.17 -1.01 0.86
N SER A 146 -18.15 -1.92 0.96
CA SER A 146 -19.58 -1.71 0.63
C SER A 146 -19.86 -0.87 -0.63
N ARG A 147 -19.14 -1.12 -1.74
CA ARG A 147 -19.21 -0.34 -3.01
C ARG A 147 -18.91 1.16 -2.85
N ARG A 148 -18.18 1.56 -1.82
CA ARG A 148 -17.78 2.96 -1.57
C ARG A 148 -16.39 3.23 -2.15
N PHE A 149 -15.48 2.30 -1.96
CA PHE A 149 -14.11 2.36 -2.46
C PHE A 149 -13.61 0.99 -2.93
N ILE A 150 -12.48 1.01 -3.65
CA ILE A 150 -11.71 -0.17 -4.03
C ILE A 150 -10.62 -0.38 -2.99
N VAL A 151 -10.39 -1.62 -2.57
CA VAL A 151 -9.33 -1.97 -1.62
C VAL A 151 -8.12 -2.44 -2.41
N GLY A 152 -7.01 -1.72 -2.29
CA GLY A 152 -5.71 -2.08 -2.84
C GLY A 152 -4.94 -3.03 -1.92
N MET A 153 -3.88 -3.62 -2.45
CA MET A 153 -2.95 -4.45 -1.68
C MET A 153 -1.81 -3.62 -1.10
N THR A 154 -1.16 -4.14 -0.06
CA THR A 154 0.09 -3.57 0.45
C THR A 154 1.24 -3.86 -0.51
N ASP A 155 2.30 -3.04 -0.47
CA ASP A 155 3.50 -3.26 -1.28
C ASP A 155 4.42 -4.30 -0.62
N ILE A 156 4.58 -5.45 -1.28
CA ILE A 156 5.42 -6.56 -0.82
C ILE A 156 6.89 -6.39 -1.21
N GLY A 157 7.23 -5.44 -2.09
CA GLY A 157 8.59 -5.17 -2.58
C GLY A 157 9.06 -6.12 -3.67
N GLY A 158 10.14 -5.73 -4.36
CA GLY A 158 10.84 -6.58 -5.31
C GLY A 158 11.71 -7.64 -4.60
N VAL A 159 11.98 -8.76 -5.27
CA VAL A 159 12.76 -9.87 -4.70
C VAL A 159 14.13 -9.40 -4.19
N LEU A 160 14.87 -8.62 -4.98
CA LEU A 160 16.18 -8.12 -4.58
C LEU A 160 16.10 -7.09 -3.44
N ASP A 161 15.05 -6.28 -3.38
CA ASP A 161 14.85 -5.30 -2.30
C ASP A 161 14.60 -6.00 -0.96
N VAL A 162 13.83 -7.09 -0.99
CA VAL A 162 13.56 -7.92 0.19
C VAL A 162 14.82 -8.65 0.65
N ILE A 163 15.59 -9.24 -0.28
CA ILE A 163 16.87 -9.87 0.07
C ILE A 163 17.86 -8.82 0.61
N ALA A 164 17.92 -7.62 0.01
CA ALA A 164 18.78 -6.53 0.50
C ALA A 164 18.39 -6.10 1.92
N SER A 165 17.12 -6.17 2.27
CA SER A 165 16.60 -5.91 3.60
C SER A 165 17.05 -6.99 4.60
N LEU A 166 17.02 -8.27 4.20
CA LEU A 166 17.41 -9.42 5.03
C LEU A 166 18.93 -9.58 5.20
N ARG A 167 19.69 -9.33 4.14
CA ARG A 167 21.16 -9.53 4.06
C ARG A 167 21.97 -8.27 4.39
N GLY A 168 21.36 -7.11 4.14
CA GLY A 168 22.05 -5.84 4.02
C GLY A 168 22.53 -5.57 2.59
N THR A 169 22.22 -4.39 2.05
CA THR A 169 22.49 -4.00 0.65
C THR A 169 23.95 -4.19 0.23
N VAL A 170 24.91 -3.76 1.06
CA VAL A 170 26.34 -3.87 0.73
C VAL A 170 26.79 -5.32 0.66
N GLU A 171 26.29 -6.17 1.54
CA GLU A 171 26.68 -7.59 1.53
C GLU A 171 26.01 -8.31 0.36
N LEU A 172 24.74 -8.02 0.07
CA LEU A 172 24.07 -8.58 -1.11
C LEU A 172 24.80 -8.19 -2.41
N LEU A 173 25.23 -6.94 -2.54
CA LEU A 173 25.99 -6.52 -3.72
C LEU A 173 27.29 -7.32 -3.86
N LYS A 174 28.02 -7.59 -2.76
CA LYS A 174 29.21 -8.45 -2.80
C LYS A 174 28.86 -9.90 -3.15
N ASP A 175 27.72 -10.41 -2.69
CA ASP A 175 27.27 -11.78 -2.95
C ASP A 175 26.90 -12.00 -4.45
N LEU A 176 26.64 -10.94 -5.22
CA LEU A 176 26.30 -11.00 -6.65
C LEU A 176 27.51 -11.00 -7.60
N TYR A 177 28.71 -10.68 -7.10
CA TYR A 177 29.96 -10.62 -7.87
C TYR A 177 30.86 -11.82 -7.56
#